data_AF-A0A1Z4N5X9-F1
#
_entry.id   AF-A0A1Z4N5X9-F1
#
_cell.length_a   1.000
_cell.length_b   1.000
_cell.length_c   1.000
_cell.angle_alpha   90.00
_cell.angle_beta   90.00
_cell.angle_gamma   90.00
#
_symmetry.space_group_name_H-M   'P 1'
#
loop_
_entity.id
_entity.type
_entity.pdbx_description
1 polymer ?
#
loop_
_entity_poly.entity_id
_entity_poly.type
_entity_poly.pdbx_seq_one_letter_code
_entity_poly.pdbx_strand_id
1 'polypeptide(L)'
;MPTDYVLFVHGVKTHERPTFEKLCNILLNRIQNSINDKSRVVKPIYFFWGDLNLAAQRELVTNIKDSPKWNDFWFRDFRTEQILEFVGDAALYLSRHVGTQVVQRFKSEAFSVLQGANTSDRLHVITHSWGTVILFDILFARRWESHDLEDETIKLVKDLRNVLFGLDPNPQTGIPLASIHTMGSPLALFSLLNISGNVNGVSTHDLTPDLRRFLQNLYNLRKKPLNWRNFSHPGDPIAYPLEGVMSMLLDGSTDYVNTQDVITDKGNIFNRPFSQRLIPLIWGGEAHGSYWDNALVGKTISEVIQAAI
;
A
#
# COMPACT_ATOMS: atom_id res chain seq x y z
N MET A 1 5.03 26.36 10.33
CA MET A 1 4.52 25.90 9.02
C MET A 1 4.06 24.46 9.17
N PRO A 2 2.96 24.06 8.52
CA PRO A 2 2.54 22.66 8.46
C PRO A 2 3.65 21.74 7.94
N THR A 3 3.78 20.56 8.51
CA THR A 3 4.61 19.48 7.97
C THR A 3 3.74 18.54 7.13
N ASP A 4 4.20 18.20 5.92
CA ASP A 4 3.61 17.14 5.10
C ASP A 4 4.40 15.84 5.35
N TYR A 5 3.83 14.91 6.13
CA TYR A 5 4.41 13.59 6.36
C TYR A 5 4.06 12.67 5.20
N VAL A 6 5.04 11.90 4.72
CA VAL A 6 4.88 10.95 3.62
C VAL A 6 5.16 9.54 4.12
N LEU A 7 4.11 8.78 4.37
CA LEU A 7 4.20 7.38 4.78
C LEU A 7 4.44 6.49 3.57
N PHE A 8 5.61 5.88 3.51
CA PHE A 8 5.96 4.89 2.51
C PHE A 8 5.70 3.48 3.03
N VAL A 9 5.00 2.68 2.23
CA VAL A 9 4.73 1.26 2.51
C VAL A 9 5.13 0.43 1.29
N HIS A 10 6.11 -0.46 1.45
CA HIS A 10 6.53 -1.37 0.38
C HIS A 10 5.65 -2.61 0.29
N GLY A 11 5.68 -3.26 -0.87
CA GLY A 11 5.10 -4.60 -1.06
C GLY A 11 6.09 -5.71 -0.80
N VAL A 12 5.78 -6.89 -1.33
CA VAL A 12 6.60 -8.10 -1.18
C VAL A 12 8.00 -7.92 -1.78
N LYS A 13 8.90 -8.89 -1.52
CA LYS A 13 10.24 -8.96 -2.14
C LYS A 13 11.18 -7.80 -1.81
N THR A 14 10.89 -7.05 -0.75
CA THR A 14 11.73 -5.96 -0.25
C THR A 14 12.22 -6.33 1.13
N HIS A 15 13.27 -7.14 1.22
CA HIS A 15 13.71 -7.74 2.49
C HIS A 15 14.86 -7.00 3.19
N GLU A 16 15.39 -5.96 2.56
CA GLU A 16 16.47 -5.14 3.10
C GLU A 16 16.01 -3.70 3.29
N ARG A 17 16.04 -3.23 4.55
CA ARG A 17 15.69 -1.84 4.89
C ARG A 17 16.47 -0.80 4.09
N PRO A 18 17.82 -0.89 3.94
CA PRO A 18 18.55 0.11 3.17
C PRO A 18 18.09 0.21 1.72
N THR A 19 17.71 -0.92 1.11
CA THR A 19 17.17 -0.97 -0.25
C THR A 19 15.81 -0.27 -0.33
N PHE A 20 14.92 -0.55 0.63
CA PHE A 20 13.63 0.15 0.74
C PHE A 20 13.81 1.67 0.90
N GLU A 21 14.60 2.10 1.88
CA GLU A 21 14.83 3.51 2.15
C GLU A 21 15.46 4.22 0.95
N LYS A 22 16.37 3.55 0.22
CA LYS A 22 16.92 4.08 -1.03
C LYS A 22 15.82 4.35 -2.07
N LEU A 23 14.92 3.40 -2.29
CA LEU A 23 13.80 3.56 -3.23
C LEU A 23 12.88 4.72 -2.80
N CYS A 24 12.54 4.81 -1.52
CA CYS A 24 11.73 5.89 -1.00
C CYS A 24 12.41 7.25 -1.15
N ASN A 25 13.71 7.34 -0.87
CA ASN A 25 14.49 8.58 -1.01
C ASN A 25 14.56 9.05 -2.48
N ILE A 26 14.67 8.14 -3.45
CA ILE A 26 14.60 8.48 -4.88
C ILE A 26 13.26 9.17 -5.18
N LEU A 27 12.14 8.55 -4.78
CA LEU A 27 10.82 9.12 -5.03
C LEU A 27 10.59 10.43 -4.25
N LEU A 28 11.01 10.48 -2.98
CA LEU A 28 10.92 11.67 -2.14
C LEU A 28 11.67 12.85 -2.77
N ASN A 29 12.89 12.63 -3.27
CA ASN A 29 13.67 13.66 -3.97
C ASN A 29 12.93 14.16 -5.21
N ARG A 30 12.31 13.27 -6.01
CA ARG A 30 11.51 13.67 -7.17
C ARG A 30 10.30 14.52 -6.77
N ILE A 31 9.62 14.17 -5.67
CA ILE A 31 8.51 14.94 -5.10
C ILE A 31 9.00 16.32 -4.67
N GLN A 32 10.01 16.39 -3.80
CA GLN A 32 10.54 17.65 -3.25
C GLN A 32 11.09 18.58 -4.33
N ASN A 33 11.76 18.03 -5.34
CA ASN A 33 12.26 18.81 -6.48
C ASN A 33 11.11 19.44 -7.29
N SER A 34 9.97 18.76 -7.35
CA SER A 34 8.77 19.20 -8.10
C SER A 34 7.84 20.14 -7.32
N ILE A 35 8.04 20.30 -6.00
CA ILE A 35 7.30 21.28 -5.19
C ILE A 35 7.83 22.68 -5.49
N ASN A 36 6.96 23.62 -5.87
CA ASN A 36 7.34 25.00 -6.19
C ASN A 36 7.70 25.79 -4.92
N ASP A 37 6.92 25.65 -3.85
CA ASP A 37 7.16 26.30 -2.57
C ASP A 37 8.23 25.56 -1.76
N LYS A 38 9.47 26.04 -1.83
CA LYS A 38 10.61 25.44 -1.10
C LYS A 38 10.58 25.66 0.41
N SER A 39 9.64 26.44 0.95
CA SER A 39 9.44 26.59 2.40
C SER A 39 8.69 25.39 3.02
N ARG A 40 8.03 24.58 2.19
CA ARG A 40 7.32 23.39 2.64
C ARG A 40 8.26 22.33 3.21
N VAL A 41 7.85 21.76 4.34
CA VAL A 41 8.58 20.69 5.01
C VAL A 41 7.91 19.36 4.68
N VAL A 42 8.59 18.50 3.92
CA VAL A 42 8.13 17.15 3.60
C VAL A 42 9.00 16.14 4.35
N LYS A 43 8.41 15.35 5.24
CA LYS A 43 9.12 14.36 6.06
C LYS A 43 8.70 12.93 5.72
N PRO A 44 9.64 12.03 5.39
CA PRO A 44 9.31 10.64 5.15
C PRO A 44 9.04 9.89 6.46
N ILE A 45 8.15 8.91 6.39
CA ILE A 45 7.96 7.85 7.39
C ILE A 45 8.13 6.53 6.63
N TYR A 46 9.08 5.71 7.05
CA TYR A 46 9.36 4.42 6.41
C TYR A 46 8.70 3.31 7.22
N PHE A 47 7.71 2.64 6.63
CA PHE A 47 7.14 1.43 7.20
C PHE A 47 7.74 0.19 6.52
N PHE A 48 8.69 -0.45 7.21
CA PHE A 48 9.46 -1.58 6.75
C PHE A 48 9.11 -2.87 7.52
N TRP A 49 8.55 -3.83 6.80
CA TRP A 49 8.07 -5.11 7.34
C TRP A 49 8.72 -6.33 6.68
N GLY A 50 9.51 -6.15 5.61
CA GLY A 50 9.94 -7.25 4.75
C GLY A 50 10.95 -8.21 5.36
N ASP A 51 11.53 -7.89 6.52
CA ASP A 51 12.42 -8.80 7.25
C ASP A 51 11.66 -9.89 8.02
N LEU A 52 10.39 -9.66 8.37
CA LEU A 52 9.62 -10.53 9.26
C LEU A 52 9.44 -11.96 8.70
N ASN A 53 9.44 -12.09 7.37
CA ASN A 53 9.17 -13.37 6.69
C ASN A 53 10.44 -14.14 6.32
N LEU A 54 11.62 -13.52 6.43
CA LEU A 54 12.86 -14.07 5.89
C LEU A 54 13.23 -15.43 6.47
N ALA A 55 13.05 -15.64 7.77
CA ALA A 55 13.38 -16.90 8.42
C ALA A 55 12.54 -18.06 7.87
N ALA A 56 11.22 -17.88 7.83
CA ALA A 56 10.30 -18.89 7.31
C ALA A 56 10.51 -19.17 5.81
N GLN A 57 10.79 -18.13 5.01
CA GLN A 57 11.11 -18.32 3.59
C GLN A 57 12.42 -19.09 3.39
N ARG A 58 13.47 -18.77 4.14
CA ARG A 58 14.76 -19.48 4.07
C ARG A 58 14.64 -20.94 4.49
N GLU A 59 13.82 -21.22 5.50
CA GLU A 59 13.52 -22.58 5.93
C GLU A 59 12.81 -23.36 4.82
N LEU A 60 11.78 -22.78 4.19
CA LEU A 60 11.08 -23.41 3.08
C LEU A 60 12.00 -23.65 1.88
N VAL A 61 12.83 -22.66 1.52
CA VAL A 61 13.80 -22.80 0.42
C VAL A 61 14.80 -23.91 0.70
N THR A 62 15.33 -24.00 1.92
CA THR A 62 16.24 -25.08 2.33
C THR A 62 15.57 -26.45 2.12
N ASN A 63 14.37 -26.65 2.68
CA ASN A 63 13.65 -27.92 2.55
C ASN A 63 13.29 -28.28 1.10
N ILE A 64 12.95 -27.30 0.25
CA ILE A 64 12.72 -27.53 -1.18
C ILE A 64 14.01 -27.99 -1.88
N LYS A 65 15.14 -27.33 -1.57
CA LYS A 65 16.45 -27.63 -2.17
C LYS A 65 17.03 -28.97 -1.70
N ASP A 66 16.68 -29.42 -0.50
CA ASP A 66 17.09 -30.72 0.05
C ASP A 66 16.39 -31.91 -0.62
N SER A 67 15.31 -31.67 -1.38
CA SER A 67 14.65 -32.72 -2.14
C SER A 67 15.60 -33.30 -3.21
N PRO A 68 15.75 -34.65 -3.29
CA PRO A 68 16.59 -35.28 -4.31
C PRO A 68 16.09 -35.01 -5.74
N LYS A 69 14.85 -34.53 -5.89
CA LYS A 69 14.23 -34.17 -7.16
C LYS A 69 14.41 -32.71 -7.54
N TRP A 70 14.96 -31.86 -6.66
CA TRP A 70 15.07 -30.42 -6.95
C TRP A 70 15.85 -30.14 -8.23
N ASN A 71 16.91 -30.91 -8.51
CA ASN A 71 17.71 -30.78 -9.72
C ASN A 71 16.95 -31.10 -11.02
N ASP A 72 15.82 -31.80 -10.94
CA ASP A 72 14.98 -32.14 -12.11
C ASP A 72 14.05 -30.96 -12.49
N PHE A 73 13.84 -29.98 -11.60
CA PHE A 73 12.95 -28.84 -11.86
C PHE A 73 13.61 -27.76 -12.72
N TRP A 74 12.83 -27.18 -13.63
CA TRP A 74 13.24 -26.00 -14.39
C TRP A 74 12.94 -24.69 -13.65
N PHE A 75 13.68 -23.64 -14.00
CA PHE A 75 13.51 -22.28 -13.48
C PHE A 75 13.63 -22.19 -11.95
N ARG A 76 14.59 -22.92 -11.38
CA ARG A 76 14.78 -23.06 -9.93
C ARG A 76 14.94 -21.73 -9.22
N ASP A 77 15.80 -20.86 -9.73
CA ASP A 77 16.03 -19.53 -9.15
C ASP A 77 14.78 -18.66 -9.29
N PHE A 78 14.09 -18.68 -10.44
CA PHE A 78 12.81 -17.97 -10.58
C PHE A 78 11.75 -18.47 -9.60
N ARG A 79 11.68 -19.77 -9.33
CA ARG A 79 10.77 -20.35 -8.34
C ARG A 79 11.10 -19.88 -6.93
N THR A 80 12.37 -19.85 -6.54
CA THR A 80 12.78 -19.50 -5.16
C THR A 80 12.91 -18.00 -4.92
N GLU A 81 13.28 -17.21 -5.92
CA GLU A 81 13.62 -15.78 -5.78
C GLU A 81 12.56 -14.84 -6.41
N GLN A 82 11.58 -15.36 -7.16
CA GLN A 82 10.47 -14.55 -7.68
C GLN A 82 9.14 -15.06 -7.14
N ILE A 83 8.78 -16.31 -7.44
CA ILE A 83 7.48 -16.86 -7.06
C ILE A 83 7.38 -17.01 -5.54
N LEU A 84 8.36 -17.67 -4.92
CA LEU A 84 8.32 -17.94 -3.49
C LEU A 84 8.40 -16.67 -2.67
N GLU A 85 9.27 -15.71 -3.01
CA GLU A 85 9.34 -14.43 -2.28
C GLU A 85 8.00 -13.67 -2.38
N PHE A 86 7.42 -13.59 -3.58
CA PHE A 86 6.14 -12.92 -3.79
C PHE A 86 4.98 -13.61 -3.06
N VAL A 87 4.77 -14.90 -3.32
CA VAL A 87 3.65 -15.67 -2.76
C VAL A 87 3.85 -15.93 -1.28
N GLY A 88 5.10 -16.19 -0.86
CA GLY A 88 5.47 -16.44 0.52
C GLY A 88 5.22 -15.22 1.39
N ASP A 89 5.63 -14.02 0.94
CA ASP A 89 5.32 -12.79 1.68
C ASP A 89 3.81 -12.55 1.82
N ALA A 90 3.06 -12.75 0.72
CA ALA A 90 1.61 -12.58 0.73
C ALA A 90 0.91 -13.60 1.65
N ALA A 91 1.30 -14.88 1.56
CA ALA A 91 0.72 -15.96 2.35
C ALA A 91 1.06 -15.84 3.84
N LEU A 92 2.29 -15.48 4.17
CA LEU A 92 2.70 -15.29 5.56
C LEU A 92 1.93 -14.14 6.20
N TYR A 93 1.72 -13.02 5.51
CA TYR A 93 0.91 -11.91 6.03
C TYR A 93 -0.53 -12.32 6.40
N LEU A 94 -1.14 -13.24 5.63
CA LEU A 94 -2.48 -13.74 5.93
C LEU A 94 -2.52 -14.54 7.24
N SER A 95 -1.39 -15.11 7.67
CA SER A 95 -1.31 -15.74 8.99
C SER A 95 -1.53 -14.71 10.10
N ARG A 96 -2.32 -15.06 11.12
CA ARG A 96 -2.60 -14.17 12.26
C ARG A 96 -1.31 -13.74 12.96
N HIS A 97 -0.36 -14.67 13.13
CA HIS A 97 0.89 -14.42 13.84
C HIS A 97 1.76 -13.36 13.15
N VAL A 98 2.07 -13.53 11.86
CA VAL A 98 2.87 -12.56 11.10
C VAL A 98 2.10 -11.25 10.95
N GLY A 99 0.79 -11.32 10.70
CA GLY A 99 -0.07 -10.13 10.66
C GLY A 99 0.07 -9.28 11.92
N THR A 100 0.00 -9.89 13.11
CA THR A 100 0.21 -9.17 14.38
C THR A 100 1.60 -8.55 14.49
N GLN A 101 2.66 -9.26 14.06
CA GLN A 101 4.02 -8.70 14.05
C GLN A 101 4.14 -7.48 13.13
N VAL A 102 3.47 -7.52 11.97
CA VAL A 102 3.42 -6.38 11.03
C VAL A 102 2.73 -5.18 11.67
N VAL A 103 1.62 -5.38 12.38
CA VAL A 103 0.93 -4.32 13.14
C VAL A 103 1.82 -3.74 14.25
N GLN A 104 2.52 -4.59 15.00
CA GLN A 104 3.49 -4.16 16.03
C GLN A 104 4.63 -3.33 15.41
N ARG A 105 5.16 -3.75 14.26
CA ARG A 105 6.18 -3.00 13.52
C ARG A 105 5.65 -1.66 13.02
N PHE A 106 4.41 -1.61 12.54
CA PHE A 106 3.77 -0.35 12.13
C PHE A 106 3.80 0.66 13.27
N LYS A 107 3.43 0.22 14.48
CA LYS A 107 3.43 1.07 15.66
C LYS A 107 4.81 1.63 15.95
N SER A 108 5.85 0.80 15.98
CA SER A 108 7.19 1.26 16.36
C SER A 108 7.74 2.29 15.37
N GLU A 109 7.45 2.12 14.08
CA GLU A 109 8.02 2.95 13.02
C GLU A 109 7.21 4.19 12.67
N ALA A 110 5.88 4.08 12.58
CA ALA A 110 5.05 5.20 12.17
C ALA A 110 4.48 5.99 13.36
N PHE A 111 4.09 5.31 14.44
CA PHE A 111 3.40 5.95 15.56
C PHE A 111 4.29 6.92 16.32
N SER A 112 5.55 6.55 16.52
CA SER A 112 6.55 7.39 17.19
C SER A 112 6.78 8.71 16.46
N VAL A 113 6.70 8.72 15.13
CA VAL A 113 6.84 9.93 14.31
C VAL A 113 5.57 10.79 14.35
N LEU A 114 4.39 10.16 14.43
CA LEU A 114 3.10 10.85 14.34
C LEU A 114 2.58 11.39 15.68
N GLN A 115 3.02 10.85 16.83
CA GLN A 115 2.58 11.29 18.16
C GLN A 115 2.89 12.77 18.49
N GLY A 116 3.76 13.43 17.73
CA GLY A 116 4.09 14.85 17.87
C GLY A 116 3.53 15.76 16.77
N ALA A 117 2.62 15.26 15.93
CA ALA A 117 2.05 16.03 14.82
C ALA A 117 1.14 17.16 15.32
N ASN A 118 1.25 18.32 14.68
CA ASN A 118 0.36 19.46 14.94
C ASN A 118 -0.96 19.29 14.18
N THR A 119 -2.01 19.98 14.63
CA THR A 119 -3.33 19.96 13.98
C THR A 119 -3.32 20.48 12.53
N SER A 120 -2.31 21.25 12.15
CA SER A 120 -2.12 21.73 10.78
C SER A 120 -1.33 20.77 9.88
N ASP A 121 -0.67 19.76 10.46
CA ASP A 121 0.15 18.80 9.71
C ASP A 121 -0.73 17.88 8.87
N ARG A 122 -0.13 17.27 7.84
CA ARG A 122 -0.85 16.45 6.86
C ARG A 122 -0.14 15.13 6.66
N LEU A 123 -0.90 14.06 6.49
CA LEU A 123 -0.37 12.76 6.13
C LEU A 123 -0.65 12.45 4.65
N HIS A 124 0.37 12.02 3.93
CA HIS A 124 0.25 11.52 2.57
C HIS A 124 0.72 10.07 2.57
N VAL A 125 -0.10 9.17 2.05
CA VAL A 125 0.24 7.75 1.99
C VAL A 125 0.74 7.40 0.60
N ILE A 126 1.88 6.73 0.51
CA ILE A 126 2.43 6.16 -0.72
C ILE A 126 2.64 4.66 -0.48
N THR A 127 1.79 3.84 -1.08
CA THR A 127 1.91 2.37 -1.01
C THR A 127 2.30 1.78 -2.35
N HIS A 128 3.08 0.72 -2.30
CA HIS A 128 3.48 -0.04 -3.47
C HIS A 128 3.01 -1.48 -3.35
N SER A 129 2.46 -2.03 -4.44
CA SER A 129 2.16 -3.46 -4.55
C SER A 129 1.30 -3.96 -3.37
N TRP A 130 1.69 -5.11 -2.79
CA TRP A 130 1.07 -5.72 -1.62
C TRP A 130 1.07 -4.85 -0.36
N GLY A 131 1.93 -3.84 -0.29
CA GLY A 131 1.90 -2.83 0.76
C GLY A 131 0.56 -2.09 0.81
N THR A 132 -0.11 -1.96 -0.34
CA THR A 132 -1.48 -1.42 -0.39
C THR A 132 -2.46 -2.32 0.34
N VAL A 133 -2.39 -3.63 0.08
CA VAL A 133 -3.29 -4.61 0.69
C VAL A 133 -3.06 -4.69 2.20
N ILE A 134 -1.79 -4.76 2.62
CA ILE A 134 -1.40 -4.78 4.04
C ILE A 134 -1.93 -3.53 4.75
N LEU A 135 -1.66 -2.34 4.19
CA LEU A 135 -2.11 -1.10 4.80
C LEU A 135 -3.63 -1.07 4.91
N PHE A 136 -4.35 -1.34 3.82
CA PHE A 136 -5.82 -1.28 3.83
C PHE A 136 -6.43 -2.31 4.77
N ASP A 137 -5.86 -3.51 4.85
CA ASP A 137 -6.32 -4.54 5.77
C ASP A 137 -6.17 -4.10 7.24
N ILE A 138 -5.00 -3.58 7.65
CA ILE A 138 -4.78 -3.08 9.02
C ILE A 138 -5.82 -2.00 9.36
N LEU A 139 -6.09 -1.11 8.41
CA LEU A 139 -6.90 0.08 8.65
C LEU A 139 -8.40 -0.15 8.58
N PHE A 140 -8.86 -1.08 7.74
CA PHE A 140 -10.28 -1.19 7.41
C PHE A 140 -10.85 -2.60 7.49
N ALA A 141 -10.03 -3.65 7.63
CA ALA A 141 -10.56 -5.00 7.70
C ALA A 141 -11.14 -5.31 9.08
N ARG A 142 -12.28 -6.01 9.09
CA ARG A 142 -12.96 -6.42 10.32
C ARG A 142 -12.26 -7.55 11.06
N ARG A 143 -11.33 -8.27 10.43
CA ARG A 143 -10.57 -9.35 11.07
C ARG A 143 -9.84 -8.92 12.34
N TRP A 144 -9.49 -7.63 12.43
CA TRP A 144 -8.82 -7.01 13.58
C TRP A 144 -9.74 -6.71 14.78
N GLU A 145 -11.04 -6.96 14.63
CA GLU A 145 -12.06 -6.78 15.67
C GLU A 145 -12.53 -8.13 16.24
N SER A 146 -11.94 -9.23 15.78
CA SER A 146 -12.29 -10.58 16.22
C SER A 146 -11.95 -10.79 17.69
N HIS A 147 -12.87 -11.41 18.44
CA HIS A 147 -12.65 -11.83 19.84
C HIS A 147 -11.57 -12.92 19.99
N ASP A 148 -11.13 -13.54 18.90
CA ASP A 148 -10.04 -14.52 18.92
C ASP A 148 -8.65 -13.85 18.96
N LEU A 149 -8.57 -12.53 18.81
CA LEU A 149 -7.33 -11.78 18.90
C LEU A 149 -7.05 -11.39 20.35
N GLU A 150 -5.78 -11.32 20.69
CA GLU A 150 -5.35 -10.77 21.98
C GLU A 150 -5.82 -9.30 22.10
N ASP A 151 -6.35 -8.93 23.28
CA ASP A 151 -6.86 -7.58 23.56
C ASP A 151 -5.83 -6.49 23.24
N GLU A 152 -4.55 -6.76 23.46
CA GLU A 152 -3.46 -5.84 23.13
C GLU A 152 -3.36 -5.58 21.63
N THR A 153 -3.54 -6.61 20.79
CA THR A 153 -3.53 -6.46 19.33
C THR A 153 -4.75 -5.66 18.85
N ILE A 154 -5.93 -5.93 19.41
CA ILE A 154 -7.16 -5.18 19.08
C ILE A 154 -6.98 -3.70 19.44
N LYS A 155 -6.49 -3.42 20.66
CA LYS A 155 -6.19 -2.06 21.11
C LYS A 155 -5.17 -1.38 20.20
N LEU A 156 -4.12 -2.11 19.82
CA LEU A 156 -3.07 -1.59 18.97
C LEU A 156 -3.57 -1.16 17.59
N VAL A 157 -4.40 -1.99 16.94
CA VAL A 157 -5.00 -1.66 15.65
C VAL A 157 -5.93 -0.45 15.78
N LYS A 158 -6.73 -0.36 16.85
CA LYS A 158 -7.57 0.81 17.13
C LYS A 158 -6.75 2.08 17.30
N ASP A 159 -5.64 2.01 18.05
CA ASP A 159 -4.73 3.14 18.23
C ASP A 159 -4.14 3.61 16.89
N LEU A 160 -3.69 2.69 16.03
CA LEU A 160 -3.19 3.00 14.68
C LEU A 160 -4.27 3.68 13.83
N ARG A 161 -5.48 3.11 13.81
CA ARG A 161 -6.64 3.68 13.12
C ARG A 161 -6.97 5.08 13.62
N ASN A 162 -6.83 5.34 14.92
CA ASN A 162 -7.08 6.65 15.50
C ASN A 162 -6.03 7.70 15.11
N VAL A 163 -4.74 7.37 15.20
CA VAL A 163 -3.67 8.32 14.87
C VAL A 163 -3.64 8.65 13.38
N LEU A 164 -3.84 7.66 12.52
CA LEU A 164 -3.77 7.87 11.07
C LEU A 164 -5.05 8.48 10.50
N PHE A 165 -6.21 8.22 11.14
CA PHE A 165 -7.50 8.41 10.47
C PHE A 165 -8.63 8.98 11.33
N GLY A 166 -8.44 9.17 12.63
CA GLY A 166 -9.52 9.67 13.50
C GLY A 166 -10.79 8.82 13.36
N LEU A 167 -10.62 7.51 13.20
CA LEU A 167 -11.67 6.53 12.93
C LEU A 167 -12.67 6.35 14.10
N ASP A 168 -12.35 6.91 15.27
CA ASP A 168 -13.11 6.86 16.51
C ASP A 168 -13.18 8.26 17.16
N PRO A 169 -14.22 8.58 17.95
CA PRO A 169 -15.22 9.61 17.67
C PRO A 169 -14.73 11.08 17.68
N ASN A 170 -13.43 11.31 17.95
CA ASN A 170 -12.79 12.62 18.02
C ASN A 170 -11.75 12.76 16.90
N PRO A 171 -12.16 13.03 15.65
CA PRO A 171 -11.27 13.15 14.48
C PRO A 171 -10.21 14.27 14.57
N GLN A 172 -10.16 15.02 15.68
CA GLN A 172 -9.17 16.05 15.97
C GLN A 172 -7.89 15.54 16.67
N THR A 173 -7.84 14.26 17.05
CA THR A 173 -6.71 13.69 17.84
C THR A 173 -5.64 12.98 17.00
N GLY A 174 -5.80 12.91 15.69
CA GLY A 174 -4.85 12.29 14.76
C GLY A 174 -4.36 13.26 13.69
N ILE A 175 -3.44 12.79 12.84
CA ILE A 175 -2.99 13.55 11.67
C ILE A 175 -4.00 13.38 10.53
N PRO A 176 -4.54 14.47 9.94
CA PRO A 176 -5.50 14.33 8.85
C PRO A 176 -4.82 13.78 7.59
N LEU A 177 -5.38 12.72 7.03
CA LEU A 177 -4.96 12.20 5.73
C LEU A 177 -5.29 13.20 4.61
N ALA A 178 -4.28 13.60 3.87
CA ALA A 178 -4.36 14.55 2.78
C ALA A 178 -4.48 13.87 1.40
N SER A 179 -3.79 12.75 1.18
CA SER A 179 -3.88 11.97 -0.06
C SER A 179 -3.44 10.51 0.10
N ILE A 180 -3.87 9.67 -0.85
CA ILE A 180 -3.41 8.30 -1.04
C ILE A 180 -2.80 8.17 -2.43
N HIS A 181 -1.68 7.47 -2.51
CA HIS A 181 -0.97 7.16 -3.75
C HIS A 181 -0.68 5.67 -3.77
N THR A 182 -1.32 4.93 -4.67
CA THR A 182 -1.10 3.49 -4.85
C THR A 182 -0.25 3.26 -6.08
N MET A 183 0.80 2.44 -6.00
CA MET A 183 1.71 2.15 -7.11
C MET A 183 1.75 0.65 -7.38
N GLY A 184 1.44 0.22 -8.60
CA GLY A 184 1.44 -1.22 -8.94
C GLY A 184 0.49 -2.04 -8.06
N SER A 185 -0.64 -1.47 -7.66
CA SER A 185 -1.47 -2.02 -6.60
C SER A 185 -2.45 -3.08 -7.09
N PRO A 186 -2.54 -4.25 -6.41
CA PRO A 186 -3.54 -5.26 -6.69
C PRO A 186 -4.88 -4.98 -5.99
N LEU A 187 -5.13 -3.77 -5.47
CA LEU A 187 -6.35 -3.45 -4.71
C LEU A 187 -7.64 -3.73 -5.50
N ALA A 188 -7.63 -3.53 -6.82
CA ALA A 188 -8.77 -3.88 -7.66
C ALA A 188 -9.09 -5.38 -7.63
N LEU A 189 -8.08 -6.26 -7.54
CA LEU A 189 -8.28 -7.70 -7.37
C LEU A 189 -8.81 -8.00 -5.96
N PHE A 190 -8.34 -7.26 -4.96
CA PHE A 190 -8.79 -7.41 -3.58
C PHE A 190 -10.29 -7.09 -3.41
N SER A 191 -10.88 -6.31 -4.32
CA SER A 191 -12.32 -6.09 -4.38
C SER A 191 -13.14 -7.37 -4.55
N LEU A 192 -12.53 -8.47 -5.03
CA LEU A 192 -13.15 -9.80 -5.04
C LEU A 192 -13.55 -10.28 -3.64
N LEU A 193 -12.86 -9.84 -2.58
CA LEU A 193 -13.24 -10.16 -1.20
C LEU A 193 -14.53 -9.46 -0.78
N ASN A 194 -14.78 -8.25 -1.31
CA ASN A 194 -16.03 -7.53 -1.13
C ASN A 194 -17.14 -8.18 -1.97
N ILE A 195 -16.86 -8.53 -3.23
CA ILE A 195 -17.80 -9.24 -4.11
C ILE A 195 -18.22 -10.58 -3.49
N SER A 196 -17.26 -11.39 -3.03
CA SER A 196 -17.52 -12.69 -2.40
C SER A 196 -18.34 -12.53 -1.12
N GLY A 197 -18.12 -11.44 -0.37
CA GLY A 197 -18.89 -11.13 0.82
C GLY A 197 -20.36 -10.82 0.52
N ASN A 198 -20.60 -10.06 -0.54
CA ASN A 198 -21.96 -9.73 -0.99
C ASN A 198 -22.71 -10.94 -1.58
N VAL A 199 -22.00 -11.93 -2.11
CA VAL A 199 -22.60 -13.11 -2.74
C VAL A 199 -22.86 -14.24 -1.74
N ASN A 200 -21.97 -14.48 -0.76
CA ASN A 200 -22.01 -15.69 0.09
C ASN A 200 -21.98 -15.43 1.62
N GLY A 201 -22.15 -14.18 2.08
CA GLY A 201 -22.17 -13.80 3.51
C GLY A 201 -21.01 -12.90 3.94
N VAL A 202 -21.01 -12.37 5.17
CA VAL A 202 -20.07 -11.32 5.60
C VAL A 202 -18.60 -11.74 5.51
N SER A 203 -17.82 -11.12 4.61
CA SER A 203 -16.38 -11.33 4.49
C SER A 203 -15.64 -10.66 5.66
N THR A 204 -14.74 -11.39 6.33
CA THR A 204 -13.89 -10.85 7.42
C THR A 204 -12.85 -9.84 6.93
N HIS A 205 -12.62 -9.81 5.61
CA HIS A 205 -11.74 -8.86 4.92
C HIS A 205 -12.52 -7.79 4.16
N ASP A 206 -13.83 -7.67 4.38
CA ASP A 206 -14.61 -6.55 3.83
C ASP A 206 -14.11 -5.24 4.44
N LEU A 207 -13.55 -4.40 3.57
CA LEU A 207 -12.98 -3.10 3.92
C LEU A 207 -14.04 -1.98 3.85
N THR A 208 -15.15 -2.24 3.16
CA THR A 208 -16.09 -1.22 2.69
C THR A 208 -16.70 -0.36 3.81
N PRO A 209 -17.19 -0.94 4.93
CA PRO A 209 -17.90 -0.15 5.94
C PRO A 209 -17.00 0.87 6.65
N ASP A 210 -15.81 0.44 7.07
CA ASP A 210 -14.88 1.29 7.82
C ASP A 210 -14.13 2.25 6.88
N LEU A 211 -13.82 1.84 5.66
CA LEU A 211 -13.29 2.74 4.64
C LEU A 211 -14.29 3.86 4.31
N ARG A 212 -15.58 3.55 4.16
CA ARG A 212 -16.63 4.56 3.93
C ARG A 212 -16.75 5.52 5.13
N ARG A 213 -16.84 4.99 6.35
CA ARG A 213 -16.93 5.80 7.57
C ARG A 213 -15.73 6.73 7.69
N PHE A 214 -14.53 6.19 7.42
CA PHE A 214 -13.30 6.95 7.39
C PHE A 214 -13.37 8.13 6.41
N LEU A 215 -13.67 7.86 5.14
CA LEU A 215 -13.69 8.88 4.10
C LEU A 215 -14.74 9.96 4.40
N GLN A 216 -15.90 9.57 4.92
CA GLN A 216 -16.93 10.51 5.35
C GLN A 216 -16.46 11.41 6.49
N ASN A 217 -15.84 10.85 7.53
CA ASN A 217 -15.29 11.61 8.65
C ASN A 217 -14.19 12.57 8.19
N LEU A 218 -13.30 12.09 7.32
CA LEU A 218 -12.24 12.90 6.75
C LEU A 218 -12.79 14.05 5.89
N TYR A 219 -13.80 13.78 5.07
CA TYR A 219 -14.50 14.80 4.29
C TYR A 219 -15.16 15.84 5.22
N ASN A 220 -15.78 15.41 6.31
CA ASN A 220 -16.36 16.32 7.30
C ASN A 220 -15.32 17.20 7.99
N LEU A 221 -14.11 16.68 8.24
CA LEU A 221 -13.01 17.41 8.84
C LEU A 221 -12.38 18.41 7.84
N ARG A 222 -12.07 17.94 6.63
CA ARG A 222 -11.30 18.71 5.62
C ARG A 222 -12.17 19.54 4.68
N LYS A 223 -13.47 19.26 4.61
CA LYS A 223 -14.44 19.83 3.67
C LYS A 223 -14.02 19.70 2.20
N LYS A 224 -13.25 18.64 1.88
CA LYS A 224 -12.71 18.35 0.56
C LYS A 224 -12.62 16.84 0.37
N PRO A 225 -12.83 16.32 -0.84
CA PRO A 225 -12.61 14.91 -1.14
C PRO A 225 -11.14 14.55 -1.00
N LEU A 226 -10.88 13.32 -0.57
CA LEU A 226 -9.53 12.77 -0.50
C LEU A 226 -8.98 12.57 -1.92
N ASN A 227 -7.83 13.15 -2.23
CA ASN A 227 -7.18 12.85 -3.50
C ASN A 227 -6.54 11.47 -3.44
N TRP A 228 -6.97 10.57 -4.32
CA TRP A 228 -6.39 9.24 -4.50
C TRP A 228 -5.82 9.15 -5.92
N ARG A 229 -4.51 8.91 -6.06
CA ARG A 229 -3.88 8.63 -7.35
C ARG A 229 -3.41 7.19 -7.42
N ASN A 230 -3.86 6.45 -8.42
CA ASN A 230 -3.48 5.07 -8.66
C ASN A 230 -2.54 5.00 -9.87
N PHE A 231 -1.27 4.72 -9.62
CA PHE A 231 -0.22 4.61 -10.62
C PHE A 231 -0.11 3.19 -11.13
N SER A 232 -0.27 3.02 -12.44
CA SER A 232 -0.18 1.71 -13.11
C SER A 232 0.74 1.78 -14.32
N HIS A 233 1.67 0.84 -14.41
CA HIS A 233 2.51 0.63 -15.58
C HIS A 233 1.81 -0.40 -16.48
N PRO A 234 1.63 -0.17 -17.80
CA PRO A 234 0.91 -1.12 -18.66
C PRO A 234 1.52 -2.54 -18.70
N GLY A 235 2.82 -2.65 -18.46
CA GLY A 235 3.54 -3.92 -18.36
C GLY A 235 3.52 -4.59 -16.96
N ASP A 236 2.90 -3.96 -15.96
CA ASP A 236 2.76 -4.52 -14.62
C ASP A 236 1.49 -5.38 -14.55
N PRO A 237 1.60 -6.72 -14.44
CA PRO A 237 0.47 -7.63 -14.58
C PRO A 237 -0.51 -7.61 -13.38
N ILE A 238 -0.12 -6.98 -12.27
CA ILE A 238 -0.94 -6.91 -11.05
C ILE A 238 -1.47 -5.51 -10.77
N ALA A 239 -1.12 -4.52 -11.60
CA ALA A 239 -1.64 -3.17 -11.54
C ALA A 239 -2.90 -3.03 -12.39
N TYR A 240 -4.01 -2.60 -11.78
CA TYR A 240 -5.28 -2.42 -12.47
C TYR A 240 -5.83 -1.00 -12.26
N PRO A 241 -6.58 -0.46 -13.24
CA PRO A 241 -7.33 0.78 -13.05
C PRO A 241 -8.27 0.66 -11.84
N LEU A 242 -8.27 1.70 -11.01
CA LEU A 242 -9.05 1.76 -9.78
C LEU A 242 -10.32 2.61 -9.94
N GLU A 243 -10.33 3.58 -10.86
CA GLU A 243 -11.50 4.46 -11.08
C GLU A 243 -12.76 3.63 -11.38
N GLY A 244 -12.63 2.61 -12.24
CA GLY A 244 -13.74 1.76 -12.67
C GLY A 244 -14.30 0.82 -11.58
N VAL A 245 -13.58 0.61 -10.49
CA VAL A 245 -14.02 -0.27 -9.38
C VAL A 245 -14.28 0.49 -8.08
N MET A 246 -14.03 1.81 -8.05
CA MET A 246 -14.16 2.60 -6.82
C MET A 246 -15.60 2.65 -6.30
N SER A 247 -16.59 2.73 -7.19
CA SER A 247 -18.01 2.67 -6.80
C SER A 247 -18.37 1.36 -6.10
N MET A 248 -17.76 0.25 -6.49
CA MET A 248 -17.95 -1.04 -5.85
C MET A 248 -17.19 -1.13 -4.52
N LEU A 249 -15.96 -0.61 -4.46
CA LEU A 249 -15.16 -0.57 -3.23
C LEU A 249 -15.76 0.33 -2.13
N LEU A 250 -16.57 1.31 -2.52
CA LEU A 250 -17.16 2.30 -1.61
C LEU A 250 -18.68 2.20 -1.50
N ASP A 251 -19.31 1.14 -2.02
CA ASP A 251 -20.76 0.95 -1.99
C ASP A 251 -21.51 2.22 -2.46
N GLY A 252 -21.12 2.72 -3.63
CA GLY A 252 -21.66 3.94 -4.26
C GLY A 252 -21.24 5.26 -3.63
N SER A 253 -20.52 5.26 -2.51
CA SER A 253 -20.14 6.48 -1.76
C SER A 253 -18.87 7.15 -2.31
N THR A 254 -18.88 7.54 -3.58
CA THR A 254 -17.69 8.08 -4.27
C THR A 254 -17.42 9.56 -4.01
N ASP A 255 -18.39 10.32 -3.50
CA ASP A 255 -18.25 11.79 -3.32
C ASP A 255 -17.14 12.20 -2.35
N TYR A 256 -16.69 11.28 -1.48
CA TYR A 256 -15.65 11.53 -0.49
C TYR A 256 -14.23 11.36 -1.03
N VAL A 257 -14.07 10.84 -2.25
CA VAL A 257 -12.77 10.56 -2.86
C VAL A 257 -12.73 11.10 -4.28
N ASN A 258 -11.61 11.74 -4.63
CA ASN A 258 -11.27 12.09 -5.99
C ASN A 258 -10.23 11.10 -6.50
N THR A 259 -10.66 10.03 -7.14
CA THR A 259 -9.79 8.98 -7.69
C THR A 259 -9.32 9.35 -9.10
N GLN A 260 -8.05 9.10 -9.40
CA GLN A 260 -7.50 9.21 -10.75
C GLN A 260 -6.48 8.11 -11.00
N ASP A 261 -6.64 7.40 -12.12
CA ASP A 261 -5.69 6.45 -12.66
C ASP A 261 -4.62 7.18 -13.49
N VAL A 262 -3.35 6.92 -13.19
CA VAL A 262 -2.20 7.55 -13.85
C VAL A 262 -1.33 6.46 -14.46
N ILE A 263 -1.30 6.42 -15.78
CA ILE A 263 -0.50 5.46 -16.53
C ILE A 263 0.94 5.97 -16.64
N THR A 264 1.90 5.25 -16.05
CA THR A 264 3.27 5.72 -15.82
C THR A 264 4.23 5.52 -17.00
N ASP A 265 3.86 4.66 -17.94
CA ASP A 265 4.50 4.53 -19.24
C ASP A 265 3.43 4.56 -20.33
N LYS A 266 3.62 5.39 -21.35
CA LYS A 266 2.70 5.44 -22.50
C LYS A 266 2.95 4.30 -23.49
N GLY A 267 3.94 3.45 -23.20
CA GLY A 267 4.37 2.33 -23.99
C GLY A 267 5.11 2.81 -25.24
N ASN A 268 6.24 2.17 -25.55
CA ASN A 268 6.83 2.28 -26.86
C ASN A 268 5.77 1.82 -27.89
N ILE A 269 5.36 2.69 -28.84
CA ILE A 269 4.27 2.41 -29.79
C ILE A 269 4.48 1.08 -30.53
N PHE A 270 5.75 0.68 -30.68
CA PHE A 270 6.21 -0.56 -31.29
C PHE A 270 5.90 -1.85 -30.49
N ASN A 271 5.61 -1.79 -29.19
CA ASN A 271 5.32 -2.96 -28.35
C ASN A 271 3.82 -3.29 -28.25
N ARG A 272 2.93 -2.39 -28.73
CA ARG A 272 1.47 -2.58 -28.74
C ARG A 272 0.98 -3.86 -29.45
N PRO A 273 1.62 -4.37 -30.52
CA PRO A 273 1.19 -5.62 -31.16
C PRO A 273 1.51 -6.88 -30.33
N PHE A 274 2.43 -6.79 -29.37
CA PHE A 274 2.89 -7.91 -28.54
C PHE A 274 2.46 -7.79 -27.08
N SER A 275 1.84 -6.67 -26.69
CA SER A 275 1.44 -6.35 -25.31
C SER A 275 0.32 -7.23 -24.74
N GLN A 276 -0.29 -8.10 -25.55
CA GLN A 276 -1.35 -9.03 -25.13
C GLN A 276 -0.91 -10.50 -25.02
N ARG A 277 0.39 -10.82 -25.20
CA ARG A 277 0.92 -12.20 -25.10
C ARG A 277 1.74 -12.38 -23.82
N LEU A 278 1.86 -13.62 -23.31
CA LEU A 278 2.47 -14.06 -22.03
C LEU A 278 3.96 -13.69 -21.76
N ILE A 279 4.60 -12.89 -22.61
CA ILE A 279 6.00 -12.42 -22.45
C ILE A 279 6.22 -11.45 -21.24
N PRO A 280 5.23 -10.67 -20.75
CA PRO A 280 5.41 -9.72 -19.64
C PRO A 280 5.68 -10.33 -18.26
N LEU A 281 5.59 -11.65 -18.04
CA LEU A 281 5.90 -12.21 -16.71
C LEU A 281 7.38 -12.09 -16.33
N ILE A 282 8.29 -12.08 -17.31
CA ILE A 282 9.73 -11.90 -17.08
C ILE A 282 10.08 -10.41 -16.88
N TRP A 283 9.35 -9.51 -17.56
CA TRP A 283 9.55 -8.06 -17.51
C TRP A 283 8.68 -7.36 -16.45
N GLY A 284 7.71 -8.08 -15.90
CA GLY A 284 6.74 -7.57 -14.93
C GLY A 284 7.41 -7.08 -13.66
N GLY A 285 8.53 -7.67 -13.24
CA GLY A 285 9.31 -7.20 -12.10
C GLY A 285 9.92 -5.79 -12.30
N GLU A 286 10.47 -5.51 -13.49
CA GLU A 286 11.03 -4.19 -13.81
C GLU A 286 9.93 -3.14 -13.93
N ALA A 287 8.84 -3.45 -14.64
CA ALA A 287 7.66 -2.61 -14.72
C ALA A 287 7.08 -2.31 -13.34
N HIS A 288 6.97 -3.33 -12.49
CA HIS A 288 6.42 -3.25 -11.14
C HIS A 288 7.32 -2.45 -10.18
N GLY A 289 8.64 -2.46 -10.36
CA GLY A 289 9.56 -1.63 -9.59
C GLY A 289 9.70 -0.19 -10.09
N SER A 290 9.35 0.08 -11.36
CA SER A 290 9.66 1.34 -12.06
C SER A 290 9.06 2.61 -11.42
N TYR A 291 8.00 2.47 -10.61
CA TYR A 291 7.28 3.62 -10.03
C TYR A 291 8.16 4.49 -9.12
N TRP A 292 9.09 3.87 -8.38
CA TRP A 292 9.96 4.56 -7.42
C TRP A 292 10.86 5.61 -8.07
N ASP A 293 11.23 5.40 -9.33
CA ASP A 293 12.12 6.29 -10.08
C ASP A 293 11.42 6.98 -11.28
N ASN A 294 10.10 7.08 -11.25
CA ASN A 294 9.35 7.66 -12.36
C ASN A 294 9.09 9.17 -12.12
N ALA A 295 9.48 10.01 -13.08
CA ALA A 295 9.31 11.46 -13.01
C ALA A 295 7.84 11.91 -12.98
N LEU A 296 6.96 11.22 -13.71
CA LEU A 296 5.52 11.52 -13.70
C LEU A 296 4.93 11.22 -12.32
N VAL A 297 5.32 10.11 -11.69
CA VAL A 297 4.87 9.75 -10.33
C VAL A 297 5.25 10.85 -9.34
N GLY A 298 6.53 11.22 -9.27
CA GLY A 298 7.00 12.26 -8.37
C GLY A 298 6.32 13.62 -8.60
N LYS A 299 6.14 14.01 -9.87
CA LYS A 299 5.45 15.25 -10.24
C LYS A 299 3.99 15.24 -9.80
N THR A 300 3.22 14.21 -10.15
CA THR A 300 1.80 14.11 -9.79
C THR A 300 1.59 14.11 -8.27
N ILE A 301 2.43 13.40 -7.52
CA ILE A 301 2.34 13.42 -6.05
C ILE A 301 2.63 14.84 -5.52
N SER A 302 3.65 15.53 -6.06
CA SER A 302 3.96 16.90 -5.65
C SER A 302 2.82 17.89 -5.91
N GLU A 303 2.08 17.73 -7.01
CA GLU A 303 0.92 18.57 -7.34
C GLU A 303 -0.21 18.35 -6.32
N VAL A 304 -0.44 17.10 -5.92
CA VAL A 304 -1.45 16.76 -4.89
C VAL A 304 -1.04 17.31 -3.52
N ILE A 305 0.22 17.18 -3.12
CA ILE A 305 0.74 17.74 -1.85
C ILE A 305 0.57 19.26 -1.82
N GLN A 306 0.89 19.95 -2.93
CA GLN A 306 0.73 21.40 -3.05
C GLN A 306 -0.74 21.83 -2.97
N ALA A 307 -1.65 21.05 -3.56
CA ALA A 307 -3.09 21.33 -3.55
C ALA A 307 -3.80 20.98 -2.23
N ALA A 308 -3.13 20.29 -1.30
CA ALA A 308 -3.75 19.79 -0.07
C ALA A 308 -4.03 20.88 1.01
N ILE A 309 -3.84 22.17 0.68
CA ILE A 309 -4.09 23.32 1.56
C ILE A 309 -5.57 23.44 1.90
#